data_AF-A0A953WBA3-F1
#
_entry.id   AF-A0A953WBA3-F1
#
_cell.length_a   1.000
_cell.length_b   1.000
_cell.length_c   1.000
_cell.angle_alpha   90.00
_cell.angle_beta   90.00
_cell.angle_gamma   90.00
#
_symmetry.space_group_name_H-M   'P 1'
#
loop_
_entity.id
_entity.type
_entity.pdbx_description
1 polymer ?
#
loop_
_entity_poly.entity_id
_entity_poly.type
_entity_poly.pdbx_seq_one_letter_code
_entity_poly.pdbx_strand_id
1 'polypeptide(L)' 'MSAKKLAALQERIGYSFADKNLLKRALTHSSLATTSKIGDLERLEFLGDRVLGILAAEALWRKHPKMK' A
#
# COMPACT_ATOMS: atom_id res chain seq x y z
N MET A 1 -10.55 -11.19 -6.67
CA MET A 1 -10.20 -11.84 -5.38
C MET A 1 -11.44 -12.07 -4.54
N SER A 2 -11.58 -13.23 -3.89
CA SER A 2 -12.76 -13.52 -3.03
C SER A 2 -12.69 -12.76 -1.70
N ALA A 3 -13.85 -12.47 -1.10
CA ALA A 3 -13.95 -11.72 0.16
C ALA A 3 -13.15 -12.37 1.30
N LYS A 4 -13.15 -13.71 1.37
CA LYS A 4 -12.38 -14.49 2.36
C LYS A 4 -10.86 -14.23 2.24
N LYS A 5 -10.33 -14.15 1.02
CA LYS A 5 -8.90 -13.86 0.80
C LYS A 5 -8.54 -12.42 1.22
N LEU A 6 -9.42 -11.46 0.97
CA LEU A 6 -9.21 -10.07 1.40
C LEU A 6 -9.28 -9.92 2.92
N ALA A 7 -10.13 -10.68 3.61
CA ALA A 7 -10.18 -10.71 5.06
C ALA A 7 -8.87 -11.27 5.65
N ALA A 8 -8.41 -12.44 5.17
CA ALA A 8 -7.16 -13.04 5.62
C ALA A 8 -5.93 -12.15 5.39
N LEU A 9 -5.90 -11.41 4.27
CA LEU A 9 -4.82 -10.45 4.01
C LEU A 9 -4.80 -9.33 5.05
N GLN A 10 -5.95 -8.72 5.34
CA GLN A 10 -6.08 -7.64 6.32
C GLN A 10 -5.66 -8.07 7.73
N GLU A 11 -6.04 -9.28 8.12
CA GLU A 11 -5.59 -9.90 9.37
C GLU A 11 -4.06 -10.05 9.39
N ARG A 12 -3.48 -10.61 8.33
CA ARG A 12 -2.03 -10.84 8.24
C ARG A 12 -1.19 -9.56 8.31
N ILE A 13 -1.69 -8.44 7.75
CA ILE A 13 -1.00 -7.14 7.81
C ILE A 13 -1.39 -6.33 9.05
N GLY A 14 -2.29 -6.83 9.89
CA GLY A 14 -2.77 -6.12 11.09
C GLY A 14 -3.54 -4.84 10.80
N TYR A 15 -4.09 -4.68 9.59
CA TYR A 15 -4.77 -3.45 9.18
C TYR A 15 -6.08 -3.75 8.46
N SER A 16 -7.18 -3.21 9.00
CA SER A 16 -8.50 -3.28 8.39
C SER A 16 -8.78 -2.01 7.60
N PHE A 17 -8.91 -2.14 6.28
CA PHE A 17 -9.28 -1.01 5.43
C PHE A 17 -10.71 -0.57 5.71
N ALA A 18 -10.90 0.73 5.98
CA ALA A 18 -12.22 1.34 6.06
C ALA A 18 -12.95 1.25 4.70
N ASP A 19 -12.25 1.58 3.62
CA ASP A 19 -12.74 1.40 2.25
C ASP A 19 -12.15 0.14 1.59
N LYS A 20 -13.01 -0.85 1.32
CA LYS A 20 -12.59 -2.10 0.66
C LYS A 20 -12.26 -1.91 -0.82
N ASN A 21 -12.75 -0.85 -1.46
CA ASN A 21 -12.39 -0.55 -2.85
C ASN A 21 -10.94 -0.06 -2.94
N LEU A 22 -10.44 0.67 -1.93
CA LEU A 22 -9.04 1.04 -1.84
C LEU A 22 -8.13 -0.20 -1.77
N LEU A 23 -8.48 -1.19 -0.95
CA LEU A 23 -7.77 -2.47 -0.90
C LEU A 23 -7.80 -3.21 -2.25
N LYS A 24 -8.96 -3.28 -2.90
CA LYS A 24 -9.06 -3.93 -4.23
C LYS A 24 -8.20 -3.23 -5.26
N ARG A 25 -8.19 -1.89 -5.26
CA ARG A 25 -7.38 -1.08 -6.17
C ARG A 25 -5.88 -1.29 -5.92
N ALA A 26 -5.44 -1.29 -4.66
CA ALA A 26 -4.05 -1.56 -4.29
C ALA A 26 -3.56 -2.95 -4.73
N LEU A 27 -4.47 -3.91 -4.91
CA LEU A 27 -4.18 -5.26 -5.40
C LEU A 27 -4.39 -5.42 -6.92
N THR A 28 -4.70 -4.35 -7.64
CA THR A 28 -4.94 -4.38 -9.09
C THR A 28 -3.74 -3.82 -9.84
N HIS A 29 -2.97 -4.71 -10.45
CA HIS A 29 -1.85 -4.33 -11.32
C HIS A 29 -2.37 -3.66 -12.62
N SER A 30 -1.56 -2.79 -13.23
CA SER A 30 -1.94 -2.03 -14.44
C SER A 30 -2.33 -2.93 -15.62
N SER A 31 -1.73 -4.12 -15.73
CA SER A 31 -2.11 -5.15 -16.72
C SER A 31 -3.56 -5.64 -16.60
N LEU A 32 -4.19 -5.49 -15.43
CA LEU A 32 -5.58 -5.86 -15.16
C LEU A 32 -6.51 -4.63 -15.10
N ALA A 33 -5.96 -3.42 -15.21
CA ALA A 33 -6.68 -2.16 -15.08
C ALA A 33 -7.83 -2.03 -16.07
N THR A 34 -7.62 -2.47 -17.33
CA THR A 34 -8.61 -2.39 -18.40
C THR A 34 -9.92 -3.13 -18.07
N THR A 35 -9.86 -4.12 -17.18
CA THR A 35 -11.03 -4.90 -16.74
C THR A 35 -11.60 -4.45 -15.40
N SER A 36 -10.93 -3.53 -14.70
CA SER A 36 -11.30 -3.06 -13.37
C SER A 36 -11.97 -1.68 -13.44
N LYS A 37 -13.20 -1.57 -12.93
CA LYS A 37 -13.90 -0.27 -12.80
C LYS A 37 -13.32 0.65 -11.71
N ILE A 38 -12.41 0.13 -10.87
CA ILE A 38 -11.92 0.78 -9.64
C ILE A 38 -10.56 1.46 -9.87
N GLY A 39 -9.95 1.27 -11.06
CA GLY A 39 -8.59 1.72 -11.38
C GLY A 39 -7.51 0.75 -10.88
N ASP A 40 -6.24 1.13 -11.05
CA ASP A 40 -5.06 0.35 -10.69
C ASP A 40 -4.26 0.94 -9.52
N LEU A 41 -3.20 0.22 -9.16
CA LEU A 41 -2.30 0.53 -8.06
C LEU A 41 -1.27 1.63 -8.37
N GLU A 42 -1.03 2.02 -9.64
CA GLU A 42 0.15 2.85 -10.00
C GLU A 42 0.19 4.17 -9.22
N ARG A 43 -0.94 4.86 -9.12
CA ARG A 43 -1.04 6.11 -8.32
C ARG A 43 -0.83 5.88 -6.82
N LEU A 44 -1.26 4.73 -6.31
CA LEU A 44 -1.10 4.37 -4.90
C LEU A 44 0.36 3.98 -4.61
N GLU A 45 1.01 3.28 -5.55
CA GLU A 45 2.43 2.93 -5.48
C GLU A 45 3.30 4.18 -5.48
N PHE A 46 3.06 5.10 -6.43
CA PHE A 46 3.79 6.38 -6.47
C PHE A 46 3.70 7.16 -5.16
N LEU A 47 2.50 7.24 -4.58
CA LEU A 47 2.30 7.91 -3.29
C LEU A 47 2.97 7.12 -2.14
N GLY A 48 2.81 5.80 -2.12
CA GLY A 48 3.34 4.91 -1.10
C GLY A 48 4.86 4.96 -1.02
N ASP A 49 5.55 5.00 -2.17
CA ASP A 49 7.01 5.11 -2.24
C ASP A 49 7.53 6.36 -1.53
N ARG A 50 6.88 7.51 -1.73
CA ARG A 50 7.24 8.76 -1.05
C ARG A 50 7.01 8.70 0.45
N VAL A 51 5.89 8.13 0.89
CA VAL A 51 5.59 7.95 2.31
C VAL A 51 6.62 7.03 2.98
N LEU A 52 6.93 5.89 2.37
CA LEU A 52 7.94 4.95 2.87
C LEU A 52 9.33 5.59 2.89
N GLY A 53 9.68 6.36 1.87
CA GLY A 53 10.95 7.09 1.81
C GLY A 53 11.12 8.09 2.95
N ILE A 54 10.07 8.86 3.28
CA ILE A 54 10.09 9.80 4.41
C ILE A 54 10.25 9.05 5.74
N LEU A 55 9.47 8.00 5.96
CA LEU A 55 9.54 7.20 7.19
C LEU A 55 10.91 6.52 7.35
N ALA A 56 11.47 6.00 6.27
CA ALA A 56 12.80 5.41 6.26
C ALA A 56 13.89 6.45 6.58
N ALA A 57 13.82 7.62 5.94
CA ALA A 57 14.74 8.73 6.21
C ALA A 57 14.66 9.20 7.66
N GLU A 58 13.44 9.36 8.21
CA GLU A 58 13.23 9.71 9.62
C GLU A 58 13.79 8.63 10.56
N ALA A 59 13.50 7.36 10.29
CA ALA A 59 14.01 6.24 11.10
C ALA A 59 15.54 6.20 11.10
N LEU A 60 16.17 6.40 9.94
CA LEU A 60 17.63 6.47 9.81
C LEU A 60 18.21 7.66 10.56
N TRP A 61 17.62 8.84 10.44
CA TRP A 61 18.04 10.05 11.14
C TRP A 61 18.00 9.86 12.66
N ARG A 62 16.89 9.32 13.18
CA ARG A 62 16.72 9.05 14.62
C ARG A 62 17.68 7.97 15.12
N LYS A 63 17.97 6.95 14.32
CA LYS A 63 18.89 5.86 14.67
C LYS A 63 20.36 6.30 14.64
N HIS A 64 20.70 7.26 13.79
CA HIS A 64 22.07 7.75 13.61
C HIS A 64 22.18 9.28 13.81
N PRO A 65 21.94 9.80 15.04
CA PRO A 65 21.91 11.24 15.31
C PRO A 65 23.27 11.95 15.15
N LYS A 66 24.35 11.21 14.88
CA LYS A 66 25.70 11.73 14.63
C LYS A 66 26.19 11.51 13.19
N MET A 67 25.32 11.02 12.31
CA MET A 67 25.64 10.89 10.89
C MET A 67 25.77 12.32 10.32
N LYS A 68 26.94 12.65 9.78
CA LYS A 68 27.23 13.94 9.17
C LYS A 68 26.58 14.06 7.80
#